data_AF-A0A7C6MBE7-F1
#
_entry.id   AF-A0A7C6MBE7-F1
#
_cell.length_a   1.000
_cell.length_b   1.000
_cell.length_c   1.000
_cell.angle_alpha   90.00
_cell.angle_beta   90.00
_cell.angle_gamma   90.00
#
_symmetry.space_group_name_H-M   'P 1'
#
loop_
_entity.id
_entity.type
_entity.pdbx_description
1 polymer ?
#
loop_
_entity_poly.entity_id
_entity_poly.type
_entity_poly.pdbx_seq_one_letter_code
_entity_poly.pdbx_strand_id
1 'polypeptide(L)'
;MARGEQINNITKKLVILTIVLLALASAAFTVPFILKGRMLIVILCLLCGILGGFVSLQQRLSRLPLEATSLLSTSWFQVVLRPLYGGIFALVAYMLLLSNLVSSAIFPVFVYPLLPESGINPQYFILFLTDTVPQTGPDFAKLLFWSFAAGFSERLIPQIGQV
;
A
#
# COMPACT_ATOMS: atom_id res chain seq x y z
N MET A 1 -20.82 1.30 -27.91
CA MET A 1 -19.48 0.68 -27.84
C MET A 1 -19.63 -0.80 -27.52
N ALA A 2 -18.92 -1.66 -28.22
CA ALA A 2 -18.90 -3.09 -27.91
C ALA A 2 -18.16 -3.32 -26.56
N ARG A 3 -18.60 -4.29 -25.75
CA ARG A 3 -18.03 -4.60 -24.43
C ARG A 3 -16.50 -4.75 -24.46
N GLY A 4 -15.96 -5.35 -25.53
CA GLY A 4 -14.53 -5.52 -25.73
C GLY A 4 -13.76 -4.19 -25.84
N GLU A 5 -14.35 -3.17 -26.43
CA GLU A 5 -13.73 -1.85 -26.62
C GLU A 5 -13.65 -1.06 -25.31
N GLN A 6 -14.69 -1.17 -24.47
CA GLN A 6 -14.71 -0.58 -23.12
C GLN A 6 -13.67 -1.23 -22.21
N ILE A 7 -13.55 -2.57 -22.24
CA ILE A 7 -12.55 -3.30 -21.46
C ILE A 7 -11.13 -2.93 -21.92
N ASN A 8 -10.89 -2.83 -23.23
CA ASN A 8 -9.59 -2.44 -23.76
C ASN A 8 -9.19 -1.02 -23.32
N ASN A 9 -10.13 -0.05 -23.37
CA ASN A 9 -9.88 1.30 -22.89
C ASN A 9 -9.59 1.35 -21.40
N ILE A 10 -10.36 0.64 -20.56
CA ILE A 10 -10.08 0.58 -19.12
C ILE A 10 -8.71 -0.07 -18.86
N THR A 11 -8.39 -1.15 -19.58
CA THR A 11 -7.10 -1.86 -19.44
C THR A 11 -5.92 -0.96 -19.80
N LYS A 12 -6.02 -0.15 -20.86
CA LYS A 12 -4.97 0.84 -21.19
C LYS A 12 -4.77 1.88 -20.09
N LYS A 13 -5.87 2.44 -19.55
CA LYS A 13 -5.80 3.40 -18.43
C LYS A 13 -5.15 2.76 -17.21
N LEU A 14 -5.52 1.52 -16.93
CA LEU A 14 -4.99 0.74 -15.84
C LEU A 14 -3.47 0.51 -16.03
N VAL A 15 -3.02 0.02 -17.19
CA VAL A 15 -1.59 -0.21 -17.47
C VAL A 15 -0.76 1.07 -17.31
N ILE A 16 -1.24 2.20 -17.83
CA ILE A 16 -0.56 3.50 -17.65
C ILE A 16 -0.43 3.82 -16.15
N LEU A 17 -1.50 3.63 -15.38
CA LEU A 17 -1.51 3.89 -13.95
C LEU A 17 -0.54 2.96 -13.18
N THR A 18 -0.43 1.68 -13.58
CA THR A 18 0.58 0.77 -13.01
C THR A 18 1.99 1.24 -13.30
N ILE A 19 2.28 1.63 -14.53
CA ILE A 19 3.62 2.09 -14.94
C ILE A 19 3.99 3.34 -14.14
N VAL A 20 3.06 4.29 -13.99
CA VAL A 20 3.27 5.50 -13.19
C VAL A 20 3.52 5.13 -11.72
N LEU A 21 2.74 4.23 -11.13
CA LEU A 21 2.94 3.81 -9.74
C LEU A 21 4.26 3.07 -9.53
N LEU A 22 4.67 2.22 -10.47
CA LEU A 22 5.96 1.54 -10.43
C LEU A 22 7.12 2.54 -10.55
N ALA A 23 6.98 3.55 -11.40
CA ALA A 23 7.95 4.64 -11.50
C ALA A 23 8.03 5.45 -10.20
N LEU A 24 6.88 5.78 -9.59
CA LEU A 24 6.82 6.47 -8.29
C LEU A 24 7.41 5.63 -7.17
N ALA A 25 7.16 4.32 -7.12
CA ALA A 25 7.75 3.41 -6.14
C ALA A 25 9.27 3.30 -6.32
N SER A 26 9.73 3.19 -7.56
CA SER A 26 11.15 3.19 -7.88
C SER A 26 11.82 4.50 -7.49
N ALA A 27 11.17 5.64 -7.73
CA ALA A 27 11.66 6.95 -7.31
C ALA A 27 11.66 7.10 -5.77
N ALA A 28 10.60 6.67 -5.09
CA ALA A 28 10.51 6.68 -3.63
C ALA A 28 11.58 5.81 -2.97
N PHE A 29 12.05 4.75 -3.65
CA PHE A 29 13.17 3.93 -3.21
C PHE A 29 14.53 4.60 -3.51
N THR A 30 14.69 5.12 -4.72
CA THR A 30 15.99 5.59 -5.25
C THR A 30 16.38 6.97 -4.72
N VAL A 31 15.43 7.90 -4.58
CA VAL A 31 15.69 9.28 -4.16
C VAL A 31 16.26 9.35 -2.72
N PRO A 32 15.64 8.72 -1.70
CA PRO A 32 16.21 8.71 -0.36
C PRO A 32 17.54 7.97 -0.27
N PHE A 33 17.69 6.88 -1.03
CA PHE A 33 18.93 6.09 -1.11
C PHE A 33 20.11 6.95 -1.60
N ILE A 34 19.92 7.76 -2.64
CA ILE A 34 20.96 8.66 -3.17
C ILE A 34 21.23 9.82 -2.20
N LEU A 35 20.20 10.34 -1.54
CA LEU A 35 20.30 11.51 -0.65
C LEU A 35 20.80 11.17 0.78
N LYS A 36 21.22 9.93 1.05
CA LYS A 36 21.50 9.40 2.41
C LYS A 36 20.34 9.64 3.40
N GLY A 37 19.14 9.86 2.86
CA GLY A 37 17.95 10.28 3.58
C GLY A 37 17.14 9.08 4.02
N ARG A 38 16.57 9.19 5.22
CA ARG A 38 15.68 8.21 5.87
C ARG A 38 14.73 7.53 4.87
N MET A 39 14.61 6.21 4.97
CA MET A 39 13.66 5.46 4.14
C MET A 39 12.23 5.80 4.55
N LEU A 40 11.44 6.32 3.61
CA LEU A 40 10.03 6.63 3.81
C LEU A 40 9.18 5.35 3.68
N ILE A 41 9.27 4.48 4.69
CA ILE A 41 8.55 3.20 4.76
C ILE A 41 7.04 3.38 4.56
N VAL A 42 6.48 4.47 5.09
CA VAL A 42 5.05 4.81 4.94
C VAL A 42 4.66 4.95 3.46
N ILE A 43 5.50 5.60 2.65
CA ILE A 43 5.25 5.77 1.21
C ILE A 43 5.34 4.42 0.49
N LEU A 44 6.32 3.59 0.86
CA LEU A 44 6.46 2.25 0.28
C LEU A 44 5.25 1.37 0.60
N CYS A 45 4.77 1.39 1.86
CA CYS A 45 3.58 0.65 2.27
C CYS A 45 2.34 1.13 1.51
N LEU A 46 2.16 2.46 1.39
CA LEU A 46 1.08 3.07 0.61
C LEU A 46 1.13 2.59 -0.84
N LEU A 47 2.29 2.68 -1.51
CA LEU A 47 2.43 2.31 -2.91
C LEU A 47 2.21 0.81 -3.13
N CYS A 48 2.73 -0.05 -2.25
CA CYS A 48 2.44 -1.49 -2.28
C CYS A 48 0.94 -1.77 -2.11
N GLY A 49 0.26 -1.04 -1.22
CA GLY A 49 -1.19 -1.13 -1.06
C GLY A 49 -1.97 -0.71 -2.31
N ILE A 50 -1.59 0.40 -2.93
CA ILE A 50 -2.24 0.85 -4.17
C ILE A 50 -2.01 -0.19 -5.29
N LEU A 51 -0.82 -0.77 -5.39
CA LEU A 51 -0.52 -1.86 -6.33
C LEU A 51 -1.39 -3.10 -6.05
N GLY A 52 -1.59 -3.47 -4.79
CA GLY A 52 -2.51 -4.56 -4.41
C GLY A 52 -3.94 -4.27 -4.85
N GLY A 53 -4.45 -3.07 -4.55
CA GLY A 53 -5.79 -2.63 -4.95
C GLY A 53 -5.97 -2.59 -6.46
N PHE A 54 -4.91 -2.24 -7.19
CA PHE A 54 -4.88 -2.27 -8.63
C PHE A 54 -5.02 -3.69 -9.20
N VAL A 55 -4.22 -4.65 -8.72
CA VAL A 55 -4.29 -6.05 -9.16
C VAL A 55 -5.67 -6.64 -8.85
N SER A 56 -6.24 -6.32 -7.69
CA SER A 56 -7.59 -6.71 -7.29
C SER A 56 -8.65 -6.17 -8.27
N LEU A 57 -8.53 -4.89 -8.66
CA LEU A 57 -9.43 -4.29 -9.64
C LEU A 57 -9.32 -4.97 -11.01
N GLN A 58 -8.10 -5.27 -11.47
CA GLN A 58 -7.88 -5.92 -12.77
C GLN A 58 -8.50 -7.32 -12.80
N GLN A 59 -8.37 -8.11 -11.74
CA GLN A 59 -9.00 -9.43 -11.64
C GLN A 59 -10.52 -9.33 -11.63
N ARG A 60 -11.09 -8.38 -10.88
CA ARG A 60 -12.54 -8.17 -10.77
C ARG A 60 -13.16 -7.59 -12.03
N LEU A 61 -12.41 -6.83 -12.83
CA LEU A 61 -12.92 -6.14 -14.04
C LEU A 61 -13.59 -7.10 -15.03
N SER A 62 -13.04 -8.30 -15.19
CA SER A 62 -13.59 -9.35 -16.06
C SER A 62 -14.98 -9.86 -15.62
N ARG A 63 -15.31 -9.70 -14.34
CA ARG A 63 -16.54 -10.20 -13.71
C ARG A 63 -17.58 -9.11 -13.43
N LEU A 64 -17.27 -7.84 -13.75
CA LEU A 64 -18.18 -6.73 -13.49
C LEU A 64 -19.38 -6.73 -14.46
N PRO A 65 -20.58 -6.34 -13.98
CA PRO A 65 -21.75 -6.14 -14.83
C PRO A 65 -21.54 -4.97 -15.80
N LEU A 66 -22.25 -5.02 -16.93
CA LEU A 66 -22.11 -4.08 -18.05
C LEU A 66 -22.27 -2.60 -17.64
N GLU A 67 -23.18 -2.31 -16.71
CA GLU A 67 -23.42 -0.96 -16.16
C GLU A 67 -22.23 -0.44 -15.33
N ALA A 68 -21.60 -1.31 -14.54
CA ALA A 68 -20.40 -0.92 -13.78
C ALA A 68 -19.20 -0.69 -14.72
N THR A 69 -19.08 -1.48 -15.78
CA THR A 69 -18.02 -1.30 -16.79
C THR A 69 -18.20 -0.04 -17.62
N SER A 70 -19.44 0.37 -17.92
CA SER A 70 -19.67 1.62 -18.67
C SER A 70 -19.27 2.84 -17.83
N LEU A 71 -19.63 2.89 -16.55
CA LEU A 71 -19.22 3.97 -15.62
C LEU A 71 -17.69 4.06 -15.45
N LEU A 72 -17.02 2.91 -15.31
CA LEU A 72 -15.55 2.81 -15.27
C LEU A 72 -14.88 3.30 -16.55
N SER A 73 -15.48 2.99 -17.71
CA SER A 73 -14.90 3.37 -18.99
C SER A 73 -14.93 4.89 -19.19
N THR A 74 -15.99 5.55 -18.70
CA THR A 74 -16.23 6.98 -18.88
C THR A 74 -15.38 7.84 -17.95
N SER A 75 -15.19 7.44 -16.68
CA SER A 75 -14.53 8.28 -15.69
C SER A 75 -13.17 7.74 -15.23
N TRP A 76 -12.10 8.49 -15.52
CA TRP A 76 -10.76 8.22 -14.97
C TRP A 76 -10.73 8.27 -13.44
N PHE A 77 -11.54 9.14 -12.83
CA PHE A 77 -11.58 9.30 -11.38
C PHE A 77 -11.98 8.01 -10.68
N GLN A 78 -12.99 7.29 -11.18
CA GLN A 78 -13.42 6.02 -10.59
C GLN A 78 -12.41 4.88 -10.78
N VAL A 79 -11.57 4.96 -11.83
CA VAL A 79 -10.49 4.01 -12.09
C VAL A 79 -9.34 4.21 -11.10
N VAL A 80 -9.03 5.46 -10.74
CA VAL A 80 -7.96 5.81 -9.78
C VAL A 80 -8.42 5.65 -8.33
N LEU A 81 -9.67 6.02 -8.03
CA LEU A 81 -10.18 6.02 -6.65
C LEU A 81 -10.22 4.63 -6.03
N ARG A 82 -10.49 3.59 -6.83
CA ARG A 82 -10.55 2.20 -6.32
C ARG A 82 -9.21 1.69 -5.78
N PRO A 83 -8.09 1.74 -6.54
CA PRO A 83 -6.77 1.40 -6.02
C PRO A 83 -6.32 2.28 -4.85
N LEU A 84 -6.75 3.55 -4.78
CA LEU A 84 -6.42 4.42 -3.64
C LEU A 84 -6.94 3.87 -2.31
N TYR A 85 -8.11 3.25 -2.28
CA TYR A 85 -8.59 2.56 -1.08
C TYR A 85 -7.63 1.44 -0.66
N GLY A 86 -7.00 0.74 -1.60
CA GLY A 86 -5.97 -0.26 -1.31
C GLY A 86 -4.75 0.34 -0.59
N GLY A 87 -4.33 1.54 -0.96
CA GLY A 87 -3.29 2.29 -0.24
C GLY A 87 -3.70 2.65 1.19
N ILE A 88 -4.94 3.11 1.37
CA ILE A 88 -5.49 3.44 2.70
C ILE A 88 -5.50 2.18 3.59
N PHE A 89 -5.96 1.05 3.07
CA PHE A 89 -5.94 -0.22 3.80
C PHE A 89 -4.53 -0.65 4.17
N ALA A 90 -3.54 -0.47 3.28
CA ALA A 90 -2.15 -0.75 3.63
C ALA A 90 -1.60 0.14 4.76
N LEU A 91 -2.00 1.42 4.84
CA LEU A 91 -1.64 2.28 5.96
C LEU A 91 -2.28 1.82 7.28
N VAL A 92 -3.55 1.41 7.25
CA VAL A 92 -4.23 0.85 8.43
C VAL A 92 -3.55 -0.44 8.87
N ALA A 93 -3.21 -1.33 7.92
CA ALA A 93 -2.46 -2.55 8.22
C ALA A 93 -1.06 -2.23 8.79
N TYR A 94 -0.37 -1.23 8.23
CA TYR A 94 0.91 -0.78 8.76
C TYR A 94 0.79 -0.31 10.21
N MET A 95 -0.22 0.49 10.56
CA MET A 95 -0.45 0.91 11.95
C MET A 95 -0.72 -0.27 12.89
N LEU A 96 -1.46 -1.29 12.43
CA LEU A 96 -1.74 -2.51 13.19
C LEU A 96 -0.49 -3.36 13.42
N LEU A 97 0.40 -3.45 12.42
CA LEU A 97 1.67 -4.14 12.56
C LEU A 97 2.64 -3.36 13.45
N LEU A 98 2.67 -2.03 13.29
CA LEU A 98 3.53 -1.12 14.05
C LEU A 98 3.17 -1.08 15.53
N SER A 99 1.89 -1.25 15.88
CA SER A 99 1.41 -1.31 17.27
C SER A 99 1.76 -2.62 17.98
N ASN A 100 2.32 -3.60 17.25
CA ASN A 100 2.67 -4.92 17.76
C ASN A 100 1.47 -5.70 18.35
N LEU A 101 0.22 -5.31 17.99
CA LEU A 101 -0.99 -6.01 18.43
C LEU A 101 -1.06 -7.44 17.89
N VAL A 102 -0.45 -7.68 16.73
CA VAL A 102 -0.39 -8.99 16.10
C VAL A 102 1.07 -9.41 15.96
N SER A 103 1.46 -10.41 16.74
CA SER A 103 2.85 -10.87 16.86
C SER A 103 2.95 -12.34 16.47
N SER A 104 3.59 -12.64 15.33
CA SER A 104 3.86 -14.00 14.84
C SER A 104 5.05 -13.97 13.89
N ALA A 105 5.66 -15.13 13.62
CA ALA A 105 6.81 -15.26 12.70
C ALA A 105 6.52 -14.73 11.28
N ILE A 106 5.25 -14.71 10.88
CA ILE A 106 4.79 -14.20 9.57
C ILE A 106 4.65 -12.67 9.52
N PHE A 107 4.66 -11.98 10.66
CA PHE A 107 4.57 -10.52 10.74
C PHE A 107 5.96 -9.89 10.88
N PRO A 108 6.13 -8.64 10.41
CA PRO A 108 7.38 -7.93 10.54
C PRO A 108 7.64 -7.50 11.99
N VAL A 109 8.90 -7.62 12.43
CA VAL A 109 9.38 -7.03 13.68
C VAL A 109 10.02 -5.66 13.39
N PHE A 110 9.78 -4.69 14.27
CA PHE A 110 10.27 -3.31 14.13
C PHE A 110 11.26 -2.95 15.23
N VAL A 111 12.18 -2.03 14.90
CA VAL A 111 13.05 -1.35 15.85
C VAL A 111 12.57 0.09 15.97
N TYR A 112 12.34 0.52 17.21
CA TYR A 112 11.85 1.86 17.55
C TYR A 112 13.01 2.73 18.07
N PRO A 113 12.94 4.07 17.90
CA PRO A 113 13.89 4.97 18.54
C PRO A 113 13.79 4.88 20.06
N LEU A 114 14.90 5.12 20.75
CA LEU A 114 14.95 5.13 22.22
C LEU A 114 14.05 6.23 22.79
N LEU A 115 13.27 5.90 23.82
CA LEU A 115 12.47 6.90 24.55
C LEU A 115 13.43 7.89 25.26
N PRO A 116 13.29 9.20 25.06
CA PRO A 116 14.01 10.20 25.83
C PRO A 116 13.62 10.11 27.31
N GLU A 117 14.58 10.38 28.21
CA GLU A 117 14.31 10.45 29.66
C GLU A 117 13.26 11.51 30.02
N SER A 118 13.14 12.55 29.19
CA SER A 118 12.12 13.60 29.30
C SER A 118 10.69 13.14 28.97
N GLY A 119 10.50 11.87 28.60
CA GLY A 119 9.22 11.32 28.15
C GLY A 119 8.89 11.66 26.70
N ILE A 120 7.62 11.44 26.33
CA ILE A 120 7.12 11.64 24.96
C ILE A 120 7.09 13.15 24.65
N ASN A 121 7.93 13.58 23.71
CA ASN A 121 7.97 14.95 23.21
C ASN A 121 7.72 15.00 21.68
N PRO A 122 7.42 16.17 21.10
CA PRO A 122 7.16 16.29 19.65
C PRO A 122 8.32 15.78 18.79
N GLN A 123 9.56 16.00 19.23
CA GLN A 123 10.76 15.47 18.57
C GLN A 123 10.76 13.93 18.52
N TYR A 124 10.42 13.27 19.62
CA TYR A 124 10.33 11.82 19.68
C TYR A 124 9.26 11.30 18.72
N PHE A 125 8.11 11.97 18.59
CA PHE A 125 7.09 11.56 17.63
C PHE A 125 7.57 11.65 16.18
N ILE A 126 8.31 12.70 15.83
CA ILE A 126 8.94 12.84 14.51
C ILE A 126 9.98 11.73 14.30
N LEU A 127 10.81 11.44 15.29
CA LEU A 127 11.78 10.34 15.23
C LEU A 127 11.08 8.98 15.10
N PHE A 128 10.01 8.74 15.85
CA PHE A 128 9.21 7.52 15.75
C PHE A 128 8.67 7.32 14.33
N LEU A 129 8.15 8.37 13.69
CA LEU A 129 7.62 8.24 12.33
C LEU A 129 8.71 8.12 11.24
N THR A 130 9.93 8.56 11.51
CA THR A 130 10.98 8.69 10.48
C THR A 130 12.15 7.72 10.64
N ASP A 131 12.41 7.24 11.85
CA ASP A 131 13.49 6.31 12.20
C ASP A 131 12.98 4.93 12.63
N THR A 132 11.66 4.70 12.72
CA THR A 132 11.15 3.33 12.91
C THR A 132 11.31 2.52 11.63
N VAL A 133 12.09 1.45 11.72
CA VAL A 133 12.42 0.58 10.59
C VAL A 133 12.21 -0.89 10.94
N PRO A 134 11.92 -1.76 9.95
CA PRO A 134 11.95 -3.21 10.18
C PRO A 134 13.32 -3.67 10.67
N GLN A 135 13.32 -4.64 11.59
CA GLN A 135 14.55 -5.10 12.25
C GLN A 135 15.52 -5.77 11.28
N THR A 136 14.99 -6.53 10.31
CA THR A 136 15.79 -7.28 9.35
C THR A 136 15.26 -7.13 7.92
N GLY A 137 16.07 -7.50 6.93
CA GLY A 137 15.64 -7.56 5.52
C GLY A 137 14.39 -8.42 5.30
N PRO A 138 14.28 -9.63 5.90
CA PRO A 138 13.05 -10.41 5.89
C PRO A 138 11.84 -9.67 6.46
N ASP A 139 11.98 -8.92 7.56
CA ASP A 139 10.88 -8.15 8.12
C ASP A 139 10.45 -7.02 7.19
N PHE A 140 11.39 -6.39 6.50
CA PHE A 140 11.06 -5.44 5.43
C PHE A 140 10.26 -6.10 4.29
N ALA A 141 10.66 -7.29 3.84
CA ALA A 141 9.91 -8.03 2.82
C ALA A 141 8.50 -8.43 3.27
N LYS A 142 8.35 -8.91 4.53
CA LYS A 142 7.03 -9.22 5.13
C LYS A 142 6.14 -7.98 5.16
N LEU A 143 6.70 -6.82 5.53
CA LEU A 143 5.95 -5.57 5.57
C LEU A 143 5.39 -5.20 4.19
N LEU A 144 6.21 -5.28 3.13
CA LEU A 144 5.76 -4.97 1.77
C LEU A 144 4.69 -5.98 1.30
N PHE A 145 4.88 -7.27 1.62
CA PHE A 145 3.91 -8.31 1.32
C PHE A 145 2.55 -8.04 1.99
N TRP A 146 2.54 -7.76 3.28
CA TRP A 146 1.30 -7.48 4.01
C TRP A 146 0.65 -6.16 3.58
N SER A 147 1.45 -5.16 3.24
CA SER A 147 0.96 -3.90 2.65
C SER A 147 0.24 -4.16 1.32
N PHE A 148 0.84 -4.97 0.44
CA PHE A 148 0.22 -5.38 -0.81
C PHE A 148 -1.06 -6.21 -0.57
N ALA A 149 -0.99 -7.20 0.34
CA ALA A 149 -2.11 -8.07 0.64
C ALA A 149 -3.32 -7.31 1.21
N ALA A 150 -3.07 -6.33 2.09
CA ALA A 150 -4.07 -5.43 2.64
C ALA A 150 -4.74 -4.59 1.54
N GLY A 151 -3.98 -4.12 0.56
CA GLY A 151 -4.54 -3.42 -0.59
C GLY A 151 -5.31 -4.32 -1.55
N PHE A 152 -4.86 -5.56 -1.72
CA PHE A 152 -5.47 -6.55 -2.62
C PHE A 152 -6.81 -7.08 -2.09
N SER A 153 -6.92 -7.29 -0.78
CA SER A 153 -8.10 -7.85 -0.14
C SER A 153 -8.67 -6.91 0.90
N GLU A 154 -9.79 -6.27 0.55
CA GLU A 154 -10.58 -5.39 1.43
C GLU A 154 -11.08 -6.11 2.70
N ARG A 155 -11.08 -7.45 2.73
CA ARG A 155 -11.53 -8.27 3.88
C ARG A 155 -10.39 -8.79 4.76
N LEU A 156 -9.14 -8.59 4.37
CA LEU A 156 -7.99 -9.18 5.04
C LEU A 156 -7.70 -8.54 6.39
N ILE A 157 -7.92 -7.23 6.54
CA ILE A 157 -7.66 -6.52 7.81
C ILE A 157 -8.64 -6.95 8.92
N PRO A 158 -9.97 -6.99 8.71
CA PRO A 158 -10.89 -7.49 9.72
C PRO A 158 -10.61 -8.93 10.16
N GLN A 159 -10.09 -9.78 9.25
CA GLN A 159 -9.81 -11.18 9.53
C GLN A 159 -8.52 -11.37 10.35
N ILE A 160 -7.50 -10.55 10.13
CA ILE A 160 -6.24 -10.62 10.89
C ILE A 160 -6.44 -10.27 12.38
N GLY A 161 -7.36 -9.36 12.70
CA GLY A 161 -7.66 -8.99 14.09
C GLY A 161 -8.48 -10.02 14.88
N GLN A 162 -8.87 -11.14 14.28
CA GLN A 162 -9.62 -12.23 14.93
C GLN A 162 -8.74 -13.43 15.31
N VAL A 163 -7.45 -13.37 15.03
CA VAL A 163 -6.44 -14.38 15.40
C VAL A 163 -5.82 -14.01 16.75
#